data_AF-A0A2A5E7X0-F1
#
_entry.id   AF-A0A2A5E7X0-F1
#
_cell.length_a   1.000
_cell.length_b   1.000
_cell.length_c   1.000
_cell.angle_alpha   90.00
_cell.angle_beta   90.00
_cell.angle_gamma   90.00
#
_symmetry.space_group_name_H-M   'P 1'
#
loop_
_entity.id
_entity.type
_entity.pdbx_description
1 polymer ?
#
loop_
_entity_poly.entity_id
_entity_poly.type
_entity_poly.pdbx_seq_one_letter_code
_entity_poly.pdbx_strand_id
1 'polypeptide(L)'
;MFTACGGDDETVTPDPKATYTADAKSILNASCNFSGCHNIGSANGSIGNYADAKAFAQGNELLKAINHEDGVTAMPQGTNKLSDAKIASLEKWVADGYLE
;
A
#
# COMPACT_ATOMS: atom_id res chain seq x y z
N MET A 1 3.69 -24.94 -32.01
CA MET A 1 3.37 -26.20 -31.31
C MET A 1 3.08 -25.81 -29.87
N PHE A 2 1.80 -25.72 -29.51
CA PHE A 2 1.34 -25.34 -28.18
C PHE A 2 1.41 -26.60 -27.32
N THR A 3 2.42 -26.70 -26.45
CA THR A 3 2.48 -27.76 -25.44
C THR A 3 1.98 -27.18 -24.13
N ALA A 4 0.71 -27.42 -23.86
CA ALA A 4 0.18 -27.45 -22.51
C ALA A 4 0.67 -28.74 -21.84
N CYS A 5 1.29 -28.63 -20.67
CA CYS A 5 1.57 -29.69 -19.71
C CYS A 5 1.93 -28.99 -18.39
N GLY A 6 1.33 -29.25 -17.23
CA GLY A 6 0.31 -30.20 -16.84
C GLY A 6 -0.50 -29.61 -15.68
N GLY A 7 -1.61 -30.27 -15.36
CA GLY A 7 -2.35 -29.97 -14.14
C GLY A 7 -1.54 -30.45 -12.95
N ASP A 8 -0.84 -29.52 -12.32
CA ASP A 8 -0.39 -29.68 -10.96
C ASP A 8 -1.63 -29.44 -10.11
N ASP A 9 -2.04 -30.45 -9.35
CA ASP A 9 -2.76 -30.25 -8.09
C ASP A 9 -1.80 -29.45 -7.18
N GLU A 10 -1.58 -28.17 -7.49
CA GLU A 10 -1.33 -27.20 -6.45
C GLU A 10 -2.57 -27.31 -5.59
N THR A 11 -2.41 -27.81 -4.37
CA THR A 11 -3.26 -27.33 -3.29
C THR A 11 -3.29 -25.82 -3.46
N VAL A 12 -4.38 -25.28 -3.99
CA VAL A 12 -4.61 -23.83 -4.08
C VAL A 12 -4.76 -23.40 -2.63
N THR A 13 -3.64 -23.30 -1.93
CA THR A 13 -3.56 -22.57 -0.68
C THR A 13 -3.83 -21.14 -1.10
N PRO A 14 -4.94 -20.53 -0.62
CA PRO A 14 -5.22 -19.16 -0.98
C PRO A 14 -4.00 -18.32 -0.63
N ASP A 15 -3.58 -17.46 -1.57
CA ASP A 15 -2.49 -16.51 -1.33
C ASP A 15 -2.71 -15.84 0.03
N PRO A 16 -1.68 -15.81 0.90
CA PRO A 16 -1.83 -15.21 2.22
C PRO A 16 -2.31 -13.78 2.06
N LYS A 17 -3.36 -13.42 2.81
CA LYS A 17 -3.98 -12.11 2.73
C LYS A 17 -3.13 -11.07 3.44
N ALA A 18 -2.88 -9.95 2.76
CA ALA A 18 -2.21 -8.82 3.38
C ALA A 18 -3.20 -8.02 4.24
N THR A 19 -2.75 -7.60 5.42
CA THR A 19 -3.53 -6.85 6.41
C THR A 19 -2.84 -5.55 6.75
N TYR A 20 -3.60 -4.59 7.30
CA TYR A 20 -3.03 -3.34 7.75
C TYR A 20 -2.04 -3.60 8.88
N THR A 21 -2.42 -4.42 9.85
CA THR A 21 -1.62 -4.66 11.06
C THR A 21 -0.31 -5.38 10.76
N ALA A 22 -0.32 -6.38 9.88
CA ALA A 22 0.89 -7.15 9.56
C ALA A 22 1.76 -6.49 8.49
N ASP A 23 1.16 -5.89 7.45
CA ASP A 23 1.89 -5.55 6.23
C ASP A 23 1.98 -4.04 5.98
N ALA A 24 0.90 -3.29 6.16
CA ALA A 24 0.86 -1.88 5.78
C ALA A 24 1.35 -0.92 6.88
N LYS A 25 0.97 -1.19 8.15
CA LYS A 25 1.14 -0.25 9.28
C LYS A 25 2.58 0.15 9.50
N SER A 26 3.52 -0.79 9.42
CA SER A 26 4.95 -0.50 9.64
C SER A 26 5.51 0.40 8.53
N ILE A 27 5.11 0.15 7.27
CA ILE A 27 5.51 0.94 6.09
C ILE A 27 4.95 2.36 6.20
N LEU A 28 3.64 2.49 6.44
CA LEU A 28 2.95 3.77 6.54
C LEU A 28 3.49 4.61 7.70
N ASN A 29 3.74 3.99 8.85
CA ASN A 29 4.32 4.72 9.98
C ASN A 29 5.76 5.16 9.72
N ALA A 30 6.57 4.32 9.07
CA ALA A 30 7.98 4.62 8.82
C ALA A 30 8.21 5.56 7.63
N SER A 31 7.22 5.77 6.75
CA SER A 31 7.41 6.51 5.49
C SER A 31 6.39 7.63 5.25
N CYS A 32 5.33 7.72 6.05
CA CYS A 32 4.27 8.71 5.84
C CYS A 32 3.91 9.46 7.13
N ASN A 33 3.83 8.78 8.27
CA ASN A 33 3.36 9.34 9.55
C ASN A 33 4.42 10.21 10.27
N PHE A 34 4.82 11.30 9.65
CA PHE A 34 5.73 12.30 10.22
C PHE A 34 4.97 13.56 10.62
N SER A 35 5.40 14.20 11.71
CA SER A 35 4.85 15.48 12.16
C SER A 35 4.92 16.53 11.04
N GLY A 36 3.78 17.17 10.75
CA GLY A 36 3.65 18.16 9.68
C GLY A 36 3.45 17.58 8.27
N CYS A 37 3.57 16.26 8.08
CA CYS A 37 3.28 15.59 6.80
C CYS A 37 1.93 14.88 6.86
N HIS A 38 1.89 13.65 7.42
CA HIS A 38 0.66 12.86 7.57
C HIS A 38 0.44 12.34 9.00
N ASN A 39 0.60 13.23 9.99
CA ASN A 39 0.31 12.96 11.40
C ASN A 39 -0.97 13.68 11.86
N ILE A 40 -1.50 13.33 13.02
CA ILE A 40 -2.65 13.99 13.63
C ILE A 40 -2.43 15.51 13.67
N GLY A 41 -3.40 16.26 13.14
CA GLY A 41 -3.33 17.73 13.05
C GLY A 41 -2.53 18.27 11.87
N SER A 42 -1.98 17.43 11.00
CA SER A 42 -1.35 17.86 9.74
C SER A 42 -2.40 18.27 8.72
N ALA A 43 -2.10 19.31 7.92
CA ALA A 43 -3.01 19.80 6.88
C ALA A 43 -3.27 18.76 5.76
N ASN A 44 -2.31 17.84 5.53
CA ASN A 44 -2.43 16.78 4.53
C ASN A 44 -3.12 15.50 5.07
N GLY A 45 -3.80 15.61 6.21
CA GLY A 45 -4.44 14.49 6.91
C GLY A 45 -3.49 13.67 7.79
N SER A 46 -4.05 12.70 8.50
CA SER A 46 -3.30 11.72 9.32
C SER A 46 -3.26 10.39 8.58
N ILE A 47 -2.21 9.57 8.76
CA ILE A 47 -2.20 8.17 8.30
C ILE A 47 -1.83 7.20 9.42
N GLY A 48 -1.82 7.68 10.66
CA GLY A 48 -1.29 6.95 11.83
C GLY A 48 -2.17 5.81 12.35
N ASN A 49 -3.39 5.63 11.82
CA ASN A 49 -4.30 4.56 12.19
C ASN A 49 -4.97 3.91 10.97
N TYR A 50 -5.62 2.76 11.19
CA TYR A 50 -6.27 1.98 10.14
C TYR A 50 -7.35 2.77 9.39
N ALA A 51 -8.22 3.48 10.12
CA ALA A 51 -9.33 4.20 9.52
C ALA A 51 -8.84 5.29 8.55
N ASP A 52 -7.83 6.05 8.96
CA ASP A 52 -7.22 7.07 8.13
C ASP A 52 -6.52 6.45 6.91
N ALA A 53 -5.67 5.44 7.14
CA ALA A 53 -4.93 4.75 6.07
C ALA A 53 -5.88 4.16 5.01
N LYS A 54 -6.98 3.56 5.46
CA LYS A 54 -8.03 3.02 4.58
C LYS A 54 -8.68 4.12 3.75
N ALA A 55 -8.99 5.28 4.33
CA ALA A 55 -9.61 6.39 3.60
C ALA A 55 -8.70 6.86 2.44
N PHE A 56 -7.40 7.05 2.69
CA PHE A 56 -6.43 7.40 1.63
C PHE A 56 -6.29 6.31 0.56
N ALA A 57 -6.31 5.04 0.99
CA ALA A 57 -6.21 3.91 0.07
C ALA A 57 -7.46 3.74 -0.81
N GLN A 58 -8.66 4.04 -0.29
CA GLN A 58 -9.92 3.98 -1.02
C GLN A 58 -10.05 5.09 -2.08
N GLY A 59 -9.47 6.26 -1.82
CA GLY A 59 -9.41 7.36 -2.79
C GLY A 59 -8.48 7.11 -3.98
N ASN A 60 -7.74 5.99 -3.98
CA ASN A 60 -6.64 5.68 -4.91
C ASN A 60 -5.48 6.69 -4.89
N GLU A 61 -5.55 7.73 -4.04
CA GLU A 61 -4.50 8.74 -3.91
C GLU A 61 -3.22 8.14 -3.33
N LEU A 62 -3.34 7.21 -2.38
CA LEU A 62 -2.20 6.53 -1.77
C LEU A 62 -1.33 5.84 -2.83
N LEU A 63 -1.93 4.98 -3.65
CA LEU A 63 -1.17 4.19 -4.62
C LEU A 63 -0.56 5.07 -5.71
N LYS A 64 -1.31 6.05 -6.22
CA LYS A 64 -0.77 7.01 -7.21
C LYS A 64 0.40 7.81 -6.66
N ALA A 65 0.26 8.32 -5.44
CA ALA A 65 1.27 9.16 -4.80
C ALA A 65 2.56 8.38 -4.51
N ILE A 66 2.48 7.15 -3.98
CA ILE A 66 3.66 6.30 -3.76
C ILE A 66 4.25 5.75 -5.06
N ASN A 67 3.44 5.63 -6.12
CA ASN A 67 3.92 5.22 -7.43
C ASN A 67 4.56 6.34 -8.26
N HIS A 68 4.45 7.59 -7.79
CA HIS A 68 4.91 8.79 -8.51
C HIS A 68 4.22 8.90 -9.88
N GLU A 69 2.91 8.61 -9.92
CA GLU A 69 2.12 8.75 -11.14
C GLU A 69 1.91 10.22 -11.53
N ASP A 70 1.66 10.46 -12.82
CA ASP A 70 1.38 11.79 -13.33
C ASP A 70 0.07 12.36 -12.77
N GLY A 71 0.06 13.66 -12.47
CA GLY A 71 -1.14 14.37 -12.01
C GLY A 71 -1.42 14.27 -10.50
N VAL A 72 -0.51 13.67 -9.72
CA VAL A 72 -0.54 13.69 -8.25
C VAL A 72 0.78 14.21 -7.67
N THR A 73 0.76 14.66 -6.42
CA THR A 73 2.00 14.97 -5.70
C THR A 73 2.72 13.67 -5.35
N ALA A 74 3.93 13.49 -5.88
CA ALA A 74 4.78 12.34 -5.59
C ALA A 74 5.14 12.28 -4.09
N MET A 75 4.89 11.13 -3.46
CA MET A 75 5.14 10.89 -2.04
C MET A 75 6.10 9.70 -1.82
N PRO A 76 6.97 9.72 -0.81
CA PRO A 76 7.20 10.82 0.13
C PRO A 76 7.86 12.03 -0.56
N GLN A 77 7.34 13.23 -0.28
CA GLN A 77 7.67 14.44 -1.03
C GLN A 77 9.16 14.79 -0.96
N GLY A 78 9.77 15.11 -2.11
CA GLY A 78 11.18 15.50 -2.20
C GLY A 78 12.16 14.37 -1.91
N THR A 79 11.68 13.12 -1.83
CA THR A 79 12.51 11.93 -1.61
C THR A 79 12.36 10.94 -2.77
N ASN A 80 13.20 9.90 -2.76
CA ASN A 80 13.07 8.81 -3.69
C ASN A 80 11.78 8.02 -3.44
N LYS A 81 11.25 7.42 -4.51
CA LYS A 81 10.16 6.45 -4.45
C LYS A 81 10.46 5.33 -3.44
N LEU A 82 9.42 4.82 -2.78
CA LEU A 82 9.56 3.65 -1.90
C LEU A 82 10.12 2.47 -2.70
N SER A 83 10.81 1.55 -2.02
CA SER A 83 11.26 0.31 -2.66
C SER A 83 10.07 -0.49 -3.19
N ASP A 84 10.24 -1.16 -4.32
CA ASP A 84 9.20 -1.97 -4.97
C ASP A 84 8.55 -2.97 -4.02
N ALA A 85 9.31 -3.60 -3.11
CA ALA A 85 8.77 -4.52 -2.11
C ALA A 85 7.75 -3.85 -1.16
N LYS A 86 8.00 -2.61 -0.74
CA LYS A 86 7.07 -1.85 0.12
C LYS A 86 5.82 -1.46 -0.63
N ILE A 87 5.97 -1.05 -1.89
CA ILE A 87 4.85 -0.69 -2.76
C ILE A 87 3.98 -1.91 -3.00
N ALA A 88 4.58 -3.05 -3.35
CA ALA A 88 3.88 -4.31 -3.55
C ALA A 88 3.11 -4.77 -2.30
N SER A 89 3.65 -4.59 -1.10
CA SER A 89 2.92 -4.88 0.15
C SER A 89 1.67 -3.99 0.31
N LEU A 90 1.78 -2.69 0.01
CA LEU A 90 0.64 -1.77 0.09
C LEU A 90 -0.39 -2.03 -1.01
N GLU A 91 0.05 -2.29 -2.24
CA GLU A 91 -0.83 -2.68 -3.36
C GLU A 91 -1.57 -3.98 -3.05
N LYS A 92 -0.88 -4.99 -2.50
CA LYS A 92 -1.51 -6.24 -2.09
C LYS A 92 -2.54 -6.03 -0.99
N TRP A 93 -2.24 -5.22 0.02
CA TRP A 93 -3.21 -4.88 1.07
C TRP A 93 -4.46 -4.19 0.52
N VAL A 94 -4.30 -3.28 -0.44
CA VAL A 94 -5.42 -2.64 -1.15
C VAL A 94 -6.22 -3.68 -1.95
N ALA A 95 -5.53 -4.53 -2.71
CA ALA A 95 -6.15 -5.58 -3.54
C ALA A 95 -6.88 -6.65 -2.69
N ASP A 96 -6.38 -6.94 -1.49
CA ASP A 96 -7.01 -7.87 -0.54
C ASP A 96 -8.20 -7.24 0.22
N GLY A 97 -8.57 -5.99 -0.07
CA GLY A 97 -9.80 -5.37 0.40
C GLY A 97 -9.65 -4.56 1.69
N TYR A 98 -8.47 -3.98 1.94
CA TYR A 98 -8.20 -3.13 3.10
C TYR A 98 -8.42 -3.86 4.43
N LEU A 99 -8.02 -5.13 4.52
CA LEU A 99 -8.16 -5.92 5.75
C LEU A 99 -7.37 -5.26 6.89
N GLU A 100 -7.93 -5.22 8.11
CA GLU A 100 -7.26 -4.63 9.27
C GLU A 100 -6.21 -5.55 9.88
#